data_AF-A0A8H4J5G2-F1
#
_entry.id   AF-A0A8H4J5G2-F1
#
_cell.length_a   1.000
_cell.length_b   1.000
_cell.length_c   1.000
_cell.angle_alpha   90.00
_cell.angle_beta   90.00
_cell.angle_gamma   90.00
#
_symmetry.space_group_name_H-M   'P 1'
#
loop_
_entity.id
_entity.type
_entity.pdbx_description
1 polymer ?
#
loop_
_entity_poly.entity_id
_entity_poly.type
_entity_poly.pdbx_seq_one_letter_code
_entity_poly.pdbx_strand_id
1 'polypeptide(L)' 'MASQGTRPLLPKFTPAAPTKEKLDWIELVNIDLGKYDDPITRKELARDLLTTATYHGFLTISNHGISDEL' A
#
# COMPACT_ATOMS: atom_id res chain seq x y z
N MET A 1 52.85 -8.02 9.96
CA MET A 1 52.41 -7.32 8.74
C MET A 1 51.18 -8.05 8.22
N ALA A 2 49.97 -7.68 8.63
CA ALA A 2 48.74 -8.36 8.17
C ALA A 2 48.40 -7.86 6.76
N SER A 3 48.29 -8.76 5.78
CA SER A 3 47.86 -8.39 4.43
C SER A 3 46.37 -8.03 4.47
N GLN A 4 46.07 -6.78 4.13
CA GLN A 4 44.71 -6.33 3.91
C GLN A 4 44.23 -6.92 2.57
N GLY A 5 43.44 -7.99 2.64
CA GLY A 5 42.82 -8.58 1.46
C GLY A 5 41.92 -7.57 0.74
N THR A 6 42.10 -7.42 -0.57
CA THR A 6 41.29 -6.53 -1.41
C THR A 6 39.82 -6.93 -1.32
N ARG A 7 38.95 -6.03 -0.87
CA ARG A 7 37.50 -6.30 -0.84
C ARG A 7 37.01 -6.50 -2.28
N PRO A 8 36.21 -7.54 -2.57
CA PRO A 8 35.68 -7.76 -3.89
C PRO A 8 34.77 -6.59 -4.31
N LEU A 9 34.93 -6.12 -5.55
CA LEU A 9 34.08 -5.08 -6.11
C LEU A 9 32.69 -5.67 -6.39
N LEU A 10 31.65 -5.11 -5.77
CA LEU A 10 30.27 -5.51 -6.03
C LEU A 10 29.78 -4.85 -7.34
N PRO A 11 29.04 -5.56 -8.20
CA PRO A 11 28.41 -4.96 -9.36
C PRO A 11 27.37 -3.92 -8.93
N LYS A 12 27.16 -2.88 -9.75
CA LYS A 12 26.08 -1.92 -9.52
C LYS A 12 24.73 -2.60 -9.73
N PHE A 13 23.82 -2.43 -8.78
CA PHE A 13 22.44 -2.90 -8.94
C PHE A 13 21.80 -2.26 -10.17
N THR A 14 21.24 -3.09 -11.04
CA THR A 14 20.44 -2.65 -12.18
C THR A 14 19.04 -3.23 -11.99
N PRO A 15 17.98 -2.41 -11.87
CA PRO A 15 16.63 -2.91 -11.71
C PRO A 15 16.18 -3.67 -12.97
N ALA A 16 15.29 -4.64 -12.80
CA ALA A 16 14.66 -5.32 -13.92
C ALA A 16 13.86 -4.32 -14.78
N ALA A 17 13.75 -4.58 -16.08
CA ALA A 17 12.88 -3.81 -16.94
C ALA A 17 11.42 -3.96 -16.49
N PRO A 18 10.57 -2.92 -16.61
CA PRO A 18 9.15 -3.02 -16.31
C PRO A 18 8.48 -4.12 -17.14
N THR A 19 7.47 -4.79 -16.56
CA THR A 19 6.66 -5.77 -17.30
C THR A 19 5.89 -5.08 -18.42
N LYS A 20 5.74 -5.80 -19.54
CA LYS A 20 4.85 -5.41 -20.66
C LYS A 20 3.53 -6.16 -20.65
N GLU A 21 3.34 -7.02 -19.66
CA GLU A 21 2.11 -7.80 -19.51
C GLU A 21 0.97 -6.90 -19.04
N LYS A 22 -0.22 -7.13 -19.59
CA LYS A 22 -1.44 -6.49 -19.12
C LYS A 22 -1.95 -7.27 -17.91
N LEU A 23 -1.69 -6.76 -16.72
CA LEU A 23 -2.14 -7.34 -15.48
C LEU A 23 -3.57 -6.92 -15.17
N ASP A 24 -4.35 -7.85 -14.62
CA ASP A 24 -5.69 -7.59 -14.09
C ASP A 24 -5.56 -7.12 -12.65
N TRP A 25 -5.53 -5.80 -12.47
CA TRP A 25 -5.36 -5.19 -11.15
C TRP A 25 -6.68 -5.19 -10.38
N ILE A 26 -6.60 -5.47 -9.09
CA ILE A 26 -7.75 -5.34 -8.21
C ILE A 26 -8.10 -3.87 -7.99
N GLU A 27 -9.40 -3.56 -7.97
CA GLU A 27 -9.88 -2.28 -7.48
C GLU A 27 -9.74 -2.22 -5.96
N LEU A 28 -9.00 -1.22 -5.47
CA LEU A 28 -8.86 -1.01 -4.04
C LEU A 28 -10.17 -0.49 -3.47
N VAL A 29 -10.63 -1.13 -2.40
CA VAL A 29 -11.77 -0.63 -1.63
C VAL A 29 -11.40 0.74 -1.04
N ASN A 30 -12.34 1.69 -1.16
CA ASN A 30 -12.23 3.01 -0.57
C ASN A 30 -13.16 3.13 0.64
N ILE A 31 -12.59 3.44 1.80
CA ILE A 31 -13.32 3.70 3.03
C ILE A 31 -13.57 5.21 3.12
N ASP A 32 -14.81 5.62 2.93
CA ASP A 32 -15.23 7.01 3.06
C ASP A 32 -15.63 7.32 4.52
N LEU A 33 -14.71 7.96 5.26
CA LEU A 33 -14.94 8.32 6.65
C LEU A 33 -15.93 9.48 6.84
N GLY A 34 -16.30 10.19 5.76
CA GLY A 34 -17.38 11.18 5.80
C GLY A 34 -18.75 10.54 6.11
N LYS A 35 -18.88 9.22 5.95
CA LYS A 35 -20.09 8.45 6.29
C LYS A 35 -20.06 7.89 7.71
N TYR A 36 -19.06 8.20 8.52
CA TYR A 36 -18.88 7.54 9.82
C TYR A 36 -19.99 7.87 10.84
N ASP A 37 -20.58 9.06 10.77
CA ASP A 37 -21.55 9.53 11.78
C ASP A 37 -22.91 8.83 11.70
N ASP A 38 -23.26 8.25 10.54
CA ASP A 38 -24.47 7.45 10.40
C ASP A 38 -24.22 6.01 10.95
N PRO A 39 -25.04 5.52 11.91
CA PRO A 39 -24.81 4.21 12.53
C PRO A 39 -24.91 3.02 11.57
N ILE A 40 -25.68 3.12 10.49
CA ILE A 40 -25.86 2.06 9.50
C ILE A 40 -24.61 1.98 8.65
N THR A 41 -24.21 3.09 8.05
CA THR A 41 -23.00 3.17 7.21
C THR A 41 -21.74 2.89 8.03
N ARG A 42 -21.68 3.30 9.30
CA ARG A 42 -20.54 2.95 10.17
C ARG A 42 -20.33 1.45 10.31
N LYS A 43 -21.42 0.68 10.38
CA LYS A 43 -21.34 -0.78 10.44
C LYS A 43 -20.86 -1.36 9.12
N GLU A 44 -21.27 -0.78 7.99
CA GLU A 44 -20.78 -1.16 6.66
C GLU A 44 -19.28 -0.87 6.52
N LEU A 45 -18.84 0.34 6.87
CA LEU A 45 -17.42 0.74 6.86
C LEU A 45 -16.56 -0.20 7.73
N ALA A 46 -17.04 -0.62 8.90
CA ALA A 46 -16.32 -1.56 9.75
C ALA A 46 -16.20 -2.96 9.11
N ARG A 47 -17.22 -3.42 8.38
CA ARG A 47 -17.18 -4.70 7.65
C ARG A 47 -16.23 -4.63 6.47
N ASP A 48 -16.23 -3.51 5.75
CA ASP A 48 -15.34 -3.28 4.62
C ASP A 48 -13.89 -3.26 5.10
N LEU A 49 -13.60 -2.49 6.16
CA LEU A 49 -12.28 -2.45 6.79
C LEU A 49 -11.78 -3.84 7.19
N LEU A 50 -12.62 -4.62 7.87
CA LEU A 50 -12.26 -5.98 8.30
C LEU A 50 -11.96 -6.88 7.08
N THR A 51 -12.80 -6.84 6.06
CA THR A 51 -12.64 -7.63 4.83
C THR A 51 -11.34 -7.26 4.12
N THR A 52 -11.10 -5.97 3.91
CA THR A 52 -9.93 -5.49 3.16
C THR A 52 -8.62 -5.76 3.89
N ALA A 53 -8.60 -5.56 5.21
CA ALA A 53 -7.43 -5.84 6.03
C ALA A 53 -7.12 -7.35 6.07
N THR A 54 -8.13 -8.21 5.95
CA THR A 54 -7.96 -9.67 6.00
C THR A 54 -7.55 -10.27 4.67
N TYR A 55 -8.15 -9.82 3.56
CA TYR A 55 -8.01 -10.51 2.26
C TYR A 55 -7.23 -9.73 1.20
N HIS A 56 -7.28 -8.39 1.20
CA HIS A 56 -6.71 -7.57 0.13
C HIS A 56 -5.33 -7.03 0.52
N GLY A 57 -5.15 -6.69 1.80
CA GLY A 57 -3.91 -6.11 2.34
C GLY A 57 -3.72 -4.63 2.01
N PHE A 58 -4.54 -4.07 1.12
CA PHE A 58 -4.49 -2.67 0.70
C PHE A 58 -5.91 -2.08 0.64
N LEU A 59 -6.03 -0.80 0.97
CA LEU A 59 -7.25 -0.01 0.88
C LEU A 59 -6.88 1.47 0.73
N THR A 60 -7.86 2.27 0.33
CA THR A 60 -7.77 3.74 0.35
C THR A 60 -8.76 4.31 1.37
N ILE A 61 -8.47 5.50 1.89
CA ILE A 61 -9.35 6.20 2.82
C ILE A 61 -9.61 7.59 2.25
N SER A 62 -10.88 7.98 2.17
CA SER A 62 -11.31 9.33 1.77
C SER A 62 -11.95 10.04 2.95
N ASN A 63 -11.99 11.38 2.90
CA ASN A 63 -12.62 12.21 3.93
C ASN A 63 -12.11 11.93 5.35
N HIS A 64 -10.81 11.62 5.49
CA HIS A 64 -10.17 11.31 6.77
C HIS A 64 -9.90 12.53 7.65
N GLY A 65 -10.21 13.75 7.19
CA GLY A 65 -10.07 14.97 7.98
C GLY A 65 -8.62 15.41 8.22
N ILE A 66 -7.66 14.86 7.46
CA ILE A 66 -6.24 15.26 7.50
C ILE A 66 -5.99 16.11 6.25
N SER A 67 -5.34 17.27 6.42
CA SER A 67 -4.99 18.14 5.29
C SER A 67 -3.89 17.51 4.43
N ASP A 68 -3.92 17.77 3.13
CA ASP A 68 -2.88 17.36 2.18
C ASP A 68 -1.66 18.30 2.20
N GLU A 69 -1.76 19.44 2.87
CA GLU A 69 -0.66 20.41 3.02
C GLU A 69 0.40 19.89 4.02
N LEU A 70 1.68 20.02 3.64
CA LEU A 70 2.86 19.63 4.42
C LEU A 70 3.49 20.80 5.18
#